data_AF-A0A8S2E8V3-F1
#
_entry.id   AF-A0A8S2E8V3-F1
#
_cell.length_a   1.000
_cell.length_b   1.000
_cell.length_c   1.000
_cell.angle_alpha   90.00
_cell.angle_beta   90.00
_cell.angle_gamma   90.00
#
_symmetry.space_group_name_H-M   'P 1'
#
loop_
_entity.id
_entity.type
_entity.pdbx_description
1 polymer ?
#
loop_
_entity_poly.entity_id
_entity_poly.type
_entity_poly.pdbx_seq_one_letter_code
_entity_poly.pdbx_strand_id
1 'polypeptide(L)'
;MYKLLYNQAELLLVLLSSNHIGTEPETTVQRWDKEKRCKVDIITPQIIDQYNKFMGGVDTMDMLVTLHPIPFESKRWYTRIIWRIFDLMVINSWIVMNSRRLSDSHGATSHGSFRLFHFKSEIAKFLLRKAKLQQLQLAPVNSIPDDNESDEESEPPTKKMREAAFSVTQPIPYDGCNHWPVFVSAVNNTRCKNEECSGKTYWKYLKCNVHLCLNSRKHCFTQYHTGK
;
A
#
# COMPACT_ATOMS: atom_id res chain seq x y z
N MET A 1 34.53 -24.62 -20.66
CA MET A 1 34.15 -23.80 -21.83
C MET A 1 33.37 -24.74 -22.75
N TYR A 2 32.05 -24.72 -22.68
CA TYR A 2 31.22 -25.67 -23.41
C TYR A 2 30.45 -24.94 -24.50
N LYS A 3 30.67 -25.40 -25.73
CA LYS A 3 30.04 -24.93 -26.96
C LYS A 3 28.87 -25.86 -27.19
N LEU A 4 27.68 -25.35 -27.55
CA LEU A 4 26.66 -26.02 -28.38
C LEU A 4 25.32 -25.27 -28.27
N LEU A 5 24.95 -24.56 -29.34
CA LEU A 5 23.69 -24.74 -30.06
C LEU A 5 23.86 -24.13 -31.46
N TYR A 6 23.57 -24.94 -32.49
CA TYR A 6 23.65 -24.58 -33.90
C TYR A 6 22.24 -24.18 -34.36
N ASN A 7 22.05 -22.93 -34.76
CA ASN A 7 20.78 -22.46 -35.33
C ASN A 7 20.98 -22.32 -36.85
N GLN A 8 20.19 -23.07 -37.64
CA GLN A 8 20.42 -23.27 -39.08
C GLN A 8 20.09 -22.07 -39.98
N ALA A 9 19.63 -20.93 -39.45
CA ALA A 9 19.19 -19.80 -40.28
C ALA A 9 20.12 -18.56 -40.23
N GLU A 10 20.84 -18.31 -39.14
CA GLU A 10 21.82 -17.23 -39.02
C GLU A 10 22.88 -17.68 -38.00
N LEU A 11 24.18 -17.47 -38.29
CA LEU A 11 25.33 -17.91 -37.47
C LEU A 11 25.45 -17.12 -36.15
N LEU A 12 24.42 -17.16 -35.31
CA LEU A 12 24.43 -16.60 -33.96
C LEU A 12 24.97 -17.66 -33.00
N LEU A 13 26.21 -17.46 -32.55
CA LEU A 13 26.83 -18.27 -31.51
C LEU A 13 26.48 -17.71 -30.13
N VAL A 14 25.90 -18.55 -29.27
CA VAL A 14 25.64 -18.20 -27.87
C VAL A 14 26.62 -18.97 -26.98
N LEU A 15 27.40 -18.24 -26.17
CA LEU A 15 28.35 -18.82 -25.23
C LEU A 15 27.81 -18.69 -23.80
N LEU A 16 27.65 -19.81 -23.11
CA LEU A 16 27.20 -19.89 -21.72
C LEU A 16 28.27 -20.56 -20.87
N SER A 17 28.38 -20.14 -19.62
CA SER A 17 29.30 -20.71 -18.63
C SER A 17 28.57 -20.90 -17.31
N SER A 18 28.79 -22.05 -16.67
CA SER A 18 28.20 -22.39 -15.38
C SER A 18 29.19 -23.25 -14.60
N ASN A 19 29.18 -23.11 -13.27
CA ASN A 19 29.96 -23.94 -12.35
C ASN A 19 29.19 -25.18 -11.86
N HIS A 20 27.90 -25.28 -12.18
CA HIS A 20 27.00 -26.28 -11.63
C HIS A 20 26.55 -27.29 -12.68
N ILE A 21 26.07 -26.80 -13.83
CA ILE A 21 25.45 -27.62 -14.87
C ILE A 21 26.01 -27.24 -16.24
N GLY A 22 26.47 -28.25 -16.97
CA GLY A 22 27.05 -28.12 -18.30
C GLY A 22 26.05 -28.47 -19.39
N THR A 23 26.53 -29.21 -20.40
CA THR A 23 25.74 -29.67 -21.54
C THR A 23 24.83 -30.84 -21.20
N GLU A 24 25.26 -31.73 -20.32
CA GLU A 24 24.51 -32.91 -19.89
C GLU A 24 23.82 -32.67 -18.54
N PRO A 25 22.60 -33.19 -18.31
CA PRO A 25 21.78 -33.96 -19.26
C PRO A 25 21.20 -33.08 -20.39
N GLU A 26 20.83 -33.67 -21.53
CA GLU A 26 20.14 -32.94 -22.58
C GLU A 26 18.63 -32.88 -22.29
N THR A 27 18.02 -31.71 -22.47
CA THR A 27 16.59 -31.48 -22.24
C THR A 27 15.89 -31.21 -23.57
N THR A 28 14.66 -31.70 -23.72
CA THR A 28 13.83 -31.39 -24.89
C THR A 28 12.95 -30.17 -24.60
N VAL A 29 12.99 -29.17 -25.48
CA VAL A 29 12.18 -27.95 -25.36
C VAL A 29 11.41 -27.71 -26.66
N GLN A 30 10.11 -27.38 -26.53
CA GLN A 30 9.28 -27.00 -27.66
C GLN A 30 9.56 -25.56 -28.10
N ARG A 31 9.90 -25.38 -29.37
CA ARG A 31 10.08 -24.07 -29.99
C ARG A 31 9.21 -23.96 -31.23
N TRP A 32 8.72 -22.76 -31.47
CA TRP A 32 7.94 -22.45 -32.67
C TRP A 32 8.88 -22.34 -33.86
N ASP A 33 8.65 -23.17 -34.87
CA ASP A 33 9.33 -23.07 -36.15
C ASP A 33 8.47 -22.21 -37.10
N LYS A 34 9.03 -21.09 -37.59
CA LYS A 34 8.32 -20.17 -38.48
C LYS A 34 8.06 -20.78 -39.85
N GLU A 35 8.93 -21.67 -40.33
CA GLU A 35 8.81 -22.28 -41.66
C GLU A 35 7.71 -23.35 -41.66
N LYS A 36 7.75 -24.22 -40.65
CA LYS A 36 6.77 -25.32 -40.51
C LYS A 36 5.46 -24.89 -39.84
N ARG A 37 5.40 -23.66 -39.31
CA ARG A 37 4.25 -23.08 -38.57
C ARG A 37 3.71 -24.03 -37.51
N CYS A 38 4.60 -24.75 -36.84
CA CYS A 38 4.27 -25.69 -35.78
C CYS A 38 5.32 -25.61 -34.67
N LYS A 39 4.99 -26.21 -33.52
CA LYS A 39 5.97 -26.40 -32.45
C LYS A 39 6.78 -27.64 -32.76
N VAL A 40 8.10 -27.50 -32.79
CA VAL A 40 9.06 -28.58 -32.99
C VAL A 40 9.81 -28.80 -31.69
N ASP A 41 10.06 -30.06 -31.36
CA ASP A 41 10.88 -30.46 -30.22
C ASP A 41 12.36 -30.31 -30.60
N ILE A 42 13.07 -29.46 -29.86
CA ILE A 42 14.50 -29.20 -30.06
C ILE A 42 15.25 -29.69 -28.83
N ILE A 43 16.33 -30.44 -29.07
CA ILE A 43 17.25 -30.85 -28.03
C ILE A 43 18.11 -29.65 -27.63
N THR A 44 18.10 -29.33 -26.34
CA THR A 44 18.86 -28.22 -25.78
C THR A 44 19.65 -28.68 -24.56
N PRO A 45 20.88 -28.18 -24.35
CA PRO A 45 21.64 -28.48 -23.15
C PRO A 45 20.95 -27.91 -21.90
N GLN A 46 21.01 -28.63 -20.77
CA GLN A 46 20.35 -28.24 -19.52
C GLN A 46 20.73 -26.83 -19.05
N ILE A 47 21.95 -26.37 -19.33
CA ILE A 47 22.41 -25.01 -18.99
C ILE A 47 21.48 -23.92 -19.55
N ILE A 48 20.89 -24.13 -20.73
CA ILE A 48 19.99 -23.16 -21.37
C ILE A 48 18.64 -23.14 -20.67
N ASP A 49 18.11 -24.31 -20.29
CA ASP A 49 16.86 -24.41 -19.54
C ASP A 49 16.99 -23.69 -18.19
N GLN A 50 18.08 -23.96 -17.46
CA GLN A 50 18.34 -23.29 -16.18
C GLN A 50 18.52 -21.79 -16.34
N TYR A 51 19.29 -21.37 -17.34
CA TYR A 51 19.47 -19.95 -17.63
C TYR A 51 18.12 -19.27 -17.86
N ASN A 52 17.30 -19.81 -18.77
CA ASN A 52 15.99 -19.23 -19.10
C ASN A 52 15.03 -19.22 -17.90
N LYS A 53 15.09 -20.24 -17.03
CA LYS A 53 14.27 -20.32 -15.82
C LYS A 53 14.54 -19.18 -14.84
N PHE A 54 15.79 -18.75 -14.72
CA PHE A 54 16.22 -17.74 -13.72
C PHE A 54 16.53 -16.36 -14.31
N MET A 55 16.68 -16.22 -15.64
CA MET A 55 17.02 -14.97 -16.32
C MET A 55 16.03 -13.83 -16.02
N GLY A 56 14.75 -14.14 -15.87
CA GLY A 56 13.68 -13.13 -15.71
C GLY A 56 13.61 -12.42 -14.36
N GLY A 57 14.46 -12.75 -13.39
CA GLY A 57 14.38 -12.16 -12.05
C GLY A 57 14.57 -10.63 -12.04
N VAL A 58 15.53 -10.11 -12.81
CA VAL A 58 15.79 -8.67 -12.88
C VAL A 58 14.71 -7.96 -13.72
N ASP A 59 14.35 -8.52 -14.87
CA ASP A 59 13.34 -7.95 -15.76
C ASP A 59 11.96 -7.84 -15.08
N THR A 60 11.59 -8.84 -14.28
CA THR A 60 10.35 -8.80 -13.51
C THR A 60 10.36 -7.71 -12.45
N MET A 61 11.47 -7.51 -11.74
CA MET A 61 11.64 -6.39 -10.81
C MET A 61 11.54 -5.04 -11.53
N ASP A 62 12.23 -4.87 -12.65
CA ASP A 62 12.22 -3.65 -13.44
C ASP A 62 10.82 -3.34 -14.01
N MET A 63 10.10 -4.38 -14.44
CA MET A 63 8.70 -4.27 -14.82
C MET A 63 7.84 -3.80 -13.64
N LEU A 64 7.99 -4.37 -12.45
CA LEU A 64 7.22 -3.99 -11.25
C LEU A 64 7.47 -2.54 -10.83
N VAL A 65 8.71 -2.07 -10.94
CA VAL A 65 9.07 -0.66 -10.72
C VAL A 65 8.37 0.25 -11.74
N THR A 66 8.34 -0.16 -13.00
CA THR A 66 7.79 0.64 -14.11
C THR A 66 6.25 0.67 -14.12
N LEU A 67 5.59 -0.35 -13.57
CA LEU A 67 4.12 -0.46 -13.57
C LEU A 67 3.43 0.64 -12.74
N HIS A 68 3.96 0.96 -11.56
CA HIS A 68 3.37 1.93 -10.63
C HIS A 68 4.45 2.84 -10.01
N PRO A 69 5.12 3.67 -10.81
CA PRO A 69 6.25 4.46 -10.34
C PRO A 69 5.78 5.52 -9.33
N ILE A 70 6.65 5.84 -8.38
CA ILE A 70 6.43 6.96 -7.46
C ILE A 70 6.75 8.25 -8.24
N PRO A 71 5.78 9.16 -8.47
CA PRO A 71 6.03 10.41 -9.16
C PRO A 71 6.85 11.32 -8.24
N PHE A 72 8.16 11.38 -8.46
CA PHE A 72 9.04 12.29 -7.76
C PHE A 72 10.02 12.94 -8.73
N GLU A 73 9.95 14.26 -8.80
CA GLU A 73 10.84 15.06 -9.63
C GLU A 73 11.78 15.87 -8.75
N SER A 74 13.08 15.80 -9.07
CA SER A 74 14.10 16.58 -8.40
C SER A 74 15.28 16.82 -9.32
N LYS A 75 15.87 18.01 -9.18
CA LYS A 75 17.08 18.44 -9.90
C LYS A 75 18.34 17.74 -9.38
N ARG A 76 18.30 17.18 -8.16
CA ARG A 76 19.45 16.55 -7.51
C ARG A 76 19.53 15.06 -7.88
N TRP A 77 20.55 14.65 -8.63
CA TRP A 77 20.67 13.28 -9.17
C TRP A 77 20.55 12.17 -8.11
N TYR A 78 21.14 12.37 -6.92
CA TYR A 78 21.16 11.37 -5.85
C TYR A 78 19.76 11.06 -5.30
N THR A 79 18.83 12.02 -5.37
CA THR A 79 17.45 11.79 -4.91
C THR A 79 16.75 10.72 -5.75
N ARG A 80 17.06 10.62 -7.05
CA ARG A 80 16.51 9.57 -7.92
C ARG A 80 16.89 8.17 -7.45
N ILE A 81 18.12 8.01 -6.93
CA ILE A 81 18.60 6.75 -6.36
C ILE A 81 17.82 6.42 -5.09
N ILE A 82 17.66 7.40 -4.19
CA ILE A 82 16.91 7.22 -2.94
C ILE A 82 15.47 6.76 -3.22
N TRP A 83 14.79 7.40 -4.17
CA TRP A 83 13.42 7.02 -4.52
C TRP A 83 13.32 5.66 -5.20
N ARG A 84 14.32 5.29 -6.01
CA ARG A 84 14.40 3.94 -6.57
C ARG A 84 14.56 2.89 -5.46
N ILE A 85 15.36 3.17 -4.43
CA ILE A 85 15.51 2.28 -3.27
C ILE A 85 14.18 2.13 -2.53
N PHE A 86 13.45 3.22 -2.26
CA PHE A 86 12.14 3.14 -1.63
C PHE A 86 11.14 2.33 -2.44
N ASP A 87 11.12 2.49 -3.76
CA ASP A 87 10.22 1.73 -4.63
C ASP A 87 10.53 0.22 -4.57
N LEU A 88 11.83 -0.13 -4.62
CA LEU A 88 12.28 -1.51 -4.45
C LEU A 88 11.91 -2.09 -3.08
N MET A 89 12.03 -1.31 -2.00
CA MET A 89 11.63 -1.74 -0.66
C MET A 89 10.13 -2.06 -0.59
N VAL A 90 9.29 -1.22 -1.21
CA VAL A 90 7.84 -1.44 -1.27
C VAL A 90 7.52 -2.69 -2.09
N ILE A 91 8.16 -2.88 -3.23
CA ILE A 91 7.95 -4.08 -4.08
C ILE A 91 8.39 -5.35 -3.33
N ASN A 92 9.57 -5.34 -2.69
CA ASN A 92 10.04 -6.49 -1.90
C ASN A 92 9.11 -6.81 -0.73
N SER A 93 8.59 -5.78 -0.05
CA SER A 93 7.61 -5.96 1.01
C SER A 93 6.31 -6.58 0.50
N TRP A 94 5.85 -6.16 -0.68
CA TRP A 94 4.68 -6.74 -1.35
C TRP A 94 4.90 -8.21 -1.70
N ILE A 95 6.07 -8.57 -2.27
CA ILE A 95 6.42 -9.96 -2.61
C ILE A 95 6.37 -10.84 -1.36
N VAL A 96 7.03 -10.42 -0.28
CA VAL A 96 7.05 -11.18 0.99
C VAL A 96 5.65 -11.35 1.56
N MET A 97 4.84 -10.29 1.58
CA MET A 97 3.47 -10.36 2.07
C MET A 97 2.60 -11.27 1.20
N ASN A 98 2.73 -11.19 -0.13
CA ASN A 98 1.98 -12.02 -1.05
C ASN A 98 2.35 -13.50 -0.90
N SER A 99 3.65 -13.82 -0.74
CA SER A 99 4.10 -15.18 -0.45
C SER A 99 3.52 -15.74 0.85
N ARG A 100 3.48 -14.94 1.93
CA ARG A 100 2.86 -15.34 3.20
C ARG A 100 1.35 -15.57 3.09
N ARG A 101 0.65 -14.71 2.35
CA ARG A 101 -0.79 -14.87 2.10
C ARG A 101 -1.11 -16.13 1.30
N LEU A 102 -0.22 -16.54 0.40
CA LEU A 102 -0.37 -17.76 -0.40
C LEU A 102 -0.06 -19.03 0.42
N SER A 103 0.87 -18.98 1.38
CA SER A 103 1.18 -20.13 2.25
C SER A 103 0.10 -20.38 3.31
N ASP A 104 -0.57 -19.33 3.79
CA ASP A 104 -1.60 -19.42 4.82
C ASP A 104 -2.95 -19.86 4.21
N SER A 105 -3.16 -21.18 4.13
CA SER A 105 -4.38 -21.84 3.64
C SER A 105 -5.65 -21.58 4.49
N HIS A 106 -5.56 -20.74 5.53
CA HIS A 106 -6.68 -20.31 6.38
C HIS A 106 -7.10 -18.85 6.18
N GLY A 107 -6.47 -18.13 5.25
CA GLY A 107 -6.72 -16.71 4.99
C GLY A 107 -7.11 -16.39 3.55
N ALA A 108 -7.56 -17.38 2.77
CA ALA A 108 -8.15 -17.19 1.44
C ALA A 108 -9.52 -16.51 1.56
N THR A 109 -9.54 -15.30 2.13
CA THR A 109 -10.61 -14.35 1.88
C THR A 109 -10.77 -14.24 0.37
N SER A 110 -12.00 -14.37 -0.12
CA SER A 110 -12.34 -14.47 -1.55
C SER A 110 -11.96 -13.25 -2.39
N HIS A 111 -11.23 -12.28 -1.82
CA HIS A 111 -10.62 -11.18 -2.55
C HIS A 111 -9.35 -11.70 -3.22
N GLY A 112 -9.47 -11.92 -4.54
CA GLY A 112 -8.38 -12.40 -5.39
C GLY A 112 -7.08 -11.62 -5.25
N SER A 113 -6.00 -12.21 -5.81
CA SER A 113 -4.62 -11.70 -5.83
C SER A 113 -4.48 -10.23 -5.43
N PHE A 114 -3.86 -9.98 -4.26
CA PHE A 114 -3.67 -8.64 -3.75
C PHE A 114 -2.67 -7.89 -4.61
N ARG A 115 -3.18 -7.14 -5.60
CA ARG A 115 -2.37 -6.47 -6.62
C ARG A 115 -1.44 -5.42 -6.00
N LEU A 116 -0.27 -5.21 -6.63
CA LEU A 116 0.72 -4.23 -6.20
C LEU A 116 0.14 -2.81 -6.02
N PHE A 117 -0.78 -2.40 -6.90
CA PHE A 117 -1.48 -1.11 -6.79
C PHE A 117 -2.21 -0.96 -5.45
N HIS A 118 -2.97 -1.99 -5.04
CA HIS A 118 -3.71 -1.96 -3.78
C HIS A 118 -2.76 -1.87 -2.58
N PHE A 119 -1.63 -2.57 -2.63
CA PHE A 119 -0.61 -2.47 -1.59
C PHE A 119 -0.07 -1.04 -1.45
N LYS A 120 0.32 -0.42 -2.57
CA LYS A 120 0.79 0.97 -2.59
C LYS A 120 -0.27 1.94 -2.07
N SER A 121 -1.54 1.73 -2.44
CA SER A 121 -2.67 2.53 -1.95
C SER A 121 -2.87 2.42 -0.44
N GLU A 122 -2.81 1.22 0.13
CA GLU A 122 -2.93 1.01 1.58
C GLU A 122 -1.78 1.64 2.36
N ILE A 123 -0.55 1.53 1.85
CA ILE A 123 0.61 2.23 2.43
C ILE A 123 0.37 3.75 2.42
N ALA A 124 -0.07 4.30 1.29
CA ALA A 124 -0.35 5.74 1.17
C ALA A 124 -1.43 6.18 2.17
N LYS A 125 -2.55 5.45 2.27
CA LYS A 125 -3.62 5.73 3.25
C LYS A 125 -3.10 5.68 4.68
N PHE A 126 -2.27 4.69 5.02
CA PHE A 126 -1.69 4.55 6.35
C PHE A 126 -0.78 5.73 6.71
N LEU A 127 0.11 6.12 5.80
CA LEU A 127 1.01 7.25 5.99
C LEU A 127 0.25 8.58 6.12
N LEU A 128 -0.77 8.80 5.29
CA LEU A 128 -1.62 9.99 5.36
C LEU A 128 -2.41 10.08 6.67
N ARG A 129 -2.95 8.96 7.16
CA ARG A 129 -3.63 8.92 8.47
C ARG A 129 -2.68 9.30 9.60
N LYS A 130 -1.46 8.77 9.60
CA LYS A 130 -0.44 9.09 10.62
C LYS A 130 -0.02 10.56 10.57
N ALA A 131 0.21 11.10 9.37
CA ALA A 131 0.56 12.51 9.19
C ALA A 131 -0.55 13.43 9.71
N LYS A 132 -1.82 13.12 9.43
CA LYS A 132 -2.97 13.88 9.95
C LYS A 132 -3.05 13.81 11.48
N LEU A 133 -2.78 12.64 12.08
CA LEU A 133 -2.73 12.50 13.54
C LEU A 133 -1.59 13.30 14.17
N GLN A 134 -0.40 13.32 13.55
CA GLN A 134 0.74 14.10 14.04
C GLN A 134 0.50 15.61 13.88
N GLN A 135 -0.08 16.07 12.78
CA GLN A 135 -0.46 17.47 12.59
C GLN A 135 -1.51 17.91 13.62
N LEU A 136 -2.47 17.05 13.97
CA LEU A 136 -3.45 17.30 15.04
C LEU A 136 -2.81 17.32 16.44
N GLN A 137 -1.68 16.65 16.63
CA GLN A 137 -0.93 16.66 17.90
C GLN A 137 0.04 17.84 18.02
N LEU A 138 0.48 18.42 16.89
CA LEU A 138 1.49 19.47 16.82
C LEU A 138 0.94 20.86 16.51
N ALA A 139 -0.36 20.98 16.18
CA ALA A 139 -0.99 22.29 16.06
C ALA A 139 -0.92 23.01 17.44
N PRO A 140 -0.24 24.15 17.56
CA PRO A 140 -0.28 24.92 18.80
C PRO A 140 -1.72 25.39 19.00
N VAL A 141 -2.31 25.02 20.13
CA VAL A 141 -3.44 25.76 20.69
C VAL A 141 -2.86 27.13 21.03
N ASN A 142 -3.06 28.10 20.14
CA ASN A 142 -3.11 29.56 20.37
C ASN A 142 -2.93 30.28 19.02
N SER A 143 -3.99 30.36 18.23
CA SER A 143 -4.20 31.54 17.38
C SER A 143 -5.53 32.15 17.81
N ILE A 144 -5.43 33.01 18.82
CA ILE A 144 -6.44 34.02 19.14
C ILE A 144 -6.53 34.92 17.89
N PRO A 145 -7.72 35.27 17.37
CA PRO A 145 -7.82 36.30 16.34
C PRO A 145 -7.36 37.62 16.97
N ASP A 146 -6.29 38.20 16.44
CA ASP A 146 -5.90 39.56 16.79
C ASP A 146 -6.88 40.49 16.05
N ASP A 147 -7.81 41.06 16.81
CA ASP A 147 -8.72 42.11 16.34
C ASP A 147 -7.88 43.38 16.12
N ASN A 148 -7.41 43.60 14.89
CA ASN A 148 -6.95 44.91 14.45
C ASN A 148 -7.49 45.21 13.06
N GLU A 149 -8.47 46.11 13.06
CA GLU A 149 -9.05 46.78 11.90
C GLU A 149 -7.96 47.54 11.13
N SER A 150 -7.87 47.29 9.83
CA SER A 150 -7.59 48.34 8.85
C SER A 150 -8.16 47.92 7.50
N ASP A 151 -8.99 48.81 6.97
CA ASP A 151 -9.75 48.71 5.73
C ASP A 151 -8.84 48.59 4.50
N GLU A 152 -8.99 47.56 3.67
CA GLU A 152 -8.71 47.60 2.23
C GLU A 152 -9.60 46.60 1.47
N GLU A 153 -9.85 46.91 0.20
CA GLU A 153 -11.00 46.54 -0.61
C GLU A 153 -11.25 45.05 -0.87
N SER A 154 -12.53 44.77 -1.04
CA SER A 154 -13.15 43.48 -1.29
C SER A 154 -12.73 42.79 -2.61
N GLU A 155 -12.21 41.57 -2.51
CA GLU A 155 -12.40 40.52 -3.53
C GLU A 155 -13.25 39.36 -2.97
N PRO A 156 -14.19 38.79 -3.74
CA PRO A 156 -15.11 37.79 -3.23
C PRO A 156 -14.40 36.43 -3.03
N PRO A 157 -14.55 35.76 -1.87
CA PRO A 157 -13.93 34.47 -1.65
C PRO A 157 -14.61 33.42 -2.53
N THR A 158 -13.85 32.81 -3.44
CA THR A 158 -14.27 31.61 -4.18
C THR A 158 -14.79 30.55 -3.21
N LYS A 159 -16.00 30.04 -3.47
CA LYS A 159 -16.65 28.96 -2.71
C LYS A 159 -15.65 27.82 -2.41
N LYS A 160 -15.18 27.74 -1.16
CA LYS A 160 -14.56 26.53 -0.64
C LYS A 160 -15.63 25.43 -0.68
N MET A 161 -15.43 24.46 -1.57
CA MET A 161 -16.23 23.24 -1.57
C MET A 161 -16.15 22.65 -0.16
N ARG A 162 -17.30 22.47 0.48
CA ARG A 162 -17.39 21.87 1.81
C ARG A 162 -16.78 20.47 1.69
N GLU A 163 -15.57 20.27 2.22
CA GLU A 163 -14.99 18.93 2.31
C GLU A 163 -16.00 18.07 3.07
N ALA A 164 -16.58 17.08 2.38
CA ALA A 164 -17.35 16.06 3.05
C ALA A 164 -16.43 15.44 4.10
N ALA A 165 -16.75 15.66 5.38
CA ALA A 165 -16.05 15.01 6.48
C ALA A 165 -16.03 13.52 6.14
N PHE A 166 -14.84 12.98 5.89
CA PHE A 166 -14.65 11.59 5.53
C PHE A 166 -15.28 10.77 6.64
N SER A 167 -16.48 10.25 6.40
CA SER A 167 -17.15 9.34 7.30
C SER A 167 -16.19 8.17 7.44
N VAL A 168 -15.72 7.95 8.67
CA VAL A 168 -14.84 6.83 8.99
C VAL A 168 -15.59 5.55 8.63
N THR A 169 -15.37 5.05 7.41
CA THR A 169 -15.73 3.69 7.05
C THR A 169 -14.84 2.79 7.92
N GLN A 170 -15.46 2.24 8.95
CA GLN A 170 -14.84 1.40 9.96
C GLN A 170 -14.31 0.09 9.36
N PRO A 171 -13.32 -0.57 9.98
CA PRO A 171 -13.53 -1.28 11.24
C PRO A 171 -12.50 -0.88 12.30
N ILE A 172 -12.92 -0.06 13.27
CA ILE A 172 -12.27 0.05 14.58
C ILE A 172 -13.24 -0.27 15.76
N PRO A 173 -14.52 -0.71 15.59
CA PRO A 173 -15.42 -0.71 16.74
C PRO A 173 -15.08 -1.79 17.77
N TYR A 174 -14.35 -2.86 17.42
CA TYR A 174 -14.27 -4.08 18.23
C TYR A 174 -12.94 -4.36 18.94
N ASP A 175 -11.92 -3.52 18.84
CA ASP A 175 -10.62 -3.82 19.46
C ASP A 175 -10.63 -3.78 21.00
N GLY A 176 -11.68 -3.23 21.63
CA GLY A 176 -11.84 -3.11 23.09
C GLY A 176 -10.79 -2.26 23.84
N CYS A 177 -9.63 -2.01 23.24
CA CYS A 177 -8.45 -1.45 23.88
C CYS A 177 -8.10 -0.04 23.37
N ASN A 178 -7.44 0.75 24.23
CA ASN A 178 -6.87 2.09 23.94
C ASN A 178 -7.85 3.22 23.62
N HIS A 179 -9.07 3.18 24.17
CA HIS A 179 -10.06 4.26 24.06
C HIS A 179 -10.01 5.17 25.29
N TRP A 180 -9.06 6.11 25.33
CA TRP A 180 -8.92 7.03 26.46
C TRP A 180 -10.03 8.09 26.46
N PRO A 181 -10.81 8.22 27.56
CA PRO A 181 -11.81 9.27 27.70
C PRO A 181 -11.12 10.61 27.97
N VAL A 182 -11.54 11.63 27.22
CA VAL A 182 -11.12 13.02 27.40
C VAL A 182 -12.36 13.86 27.65
N PHE A 183 -12.30 14.66 28.70
CA PHE A 183 -13.36 15.61 29.02
C PHE A 183 -13.22 16.85 28.13
N VAL A 184 -14.31 17.23 27.48
CA VAL A 184 -14.41 18.40 26.60
C VAL A 184 -15.25 19.45 27.31
N SER A 185 -14.81 20.71 27.29
CA SER A 185 -15.42 21.82 28.03
C SER A 185 -16.90 22.02 27.69
N ALA A 186 -17.62 22.72 28.57
CA ALA A 186 -19.07 22.85 28.50
C ALA A 186 -19.60 23.48 27.20
N VAL A 187 -18.77 24.31 26.55
CA VAL A 187 -19.07 25.00 25.29
C VAL A 187 -19.09 24.05 24.10
N ASN A 188 -18.32 22.96 24.17
CA ASN A 188 -18.11 22.01 23.07
C ASN A 188 -18.81 20.67 23.32
N ASN A 189 -19.88 20.66 24.11
CA ASN A 189 -20.68 19.46 24.32
C ASN A 189 -21.48 19.11 23.06
N THR A 190 -21.50 17.83 22.72
CA THR A 190 -22.23 17.35 21.55
C THR A 190 -23.12 16.18 21.93
N ARG A 191 -24.04 15.82 21.04
CA ARG A 191 -24.94 14.70 21.24
C ARG A 191 -24.17 13.38 21.23
N CYS A 192 -24.50 12.49 22.16
CA CYS A 192 -23.99 11.13 22.20
C CYS A 192 -24.28 10.43 20.86
N LYS A 193 -23.27 9.73 20.33
CA LYS A 193 -23.36 9.08 19.02
C LYS A 193 -23.96 7.68 19.05
N ASN A 194 -24.16 7.10 20.24
CA ASN A 194 -24.89 5.85 20.37
C ASN A 194 -26.34 6.03 19.88
N GLU A 195 -26.82 5.12 19.03
CA GLU A 195 -28.08 5.24 18.29
C GLU A 195 -29.29 5.39 19.23
N GLU A 196 -29.26 4.71 20.37
CA GLU A 196 -30.31 4.72 21.38
C GLU A 196 -30.23 5.91 22.36
N CYS A 197 -29.24 6.79 22.22
CA CYS A 197 -29.01 7.89 23.17
C CYS A 197 -29.26 9.27 22.56
N SER A 198 -30.18 10.01 23.16
CA SER A 198 -30.45 11.42 22.82
C SER A 198 -29.70 12.45 23.69
N GLY A 199 -28.92 11.98 24.67
CA GLY A 199 -28.25 12.85 25.64
C GLY A 199 -27.07 13.62 25.06
N LYS A 200 -26.77 14.79 25.64
CA LYS A 200 -25.48 15.49 25.42
C LYS A 200 -24.40 14.86 26.31
N THR A 201 -23.17 14.83 25.84
CA THR A 201 -22.02 14.33 26.59
C THR A 201 -20.83 15.27 26.45
N TYR A 202 -20.05 15.35 27.54
CA TYR A 202 -18.77 16.05 27.59
C TYR A 202 -17.60 15.10 27.31
N TRP A 203 -17.85 13.79 27.23
CA TRP A 203 -16.81 12.79 27.05
C TRP A 203 -16.58 12.51 25.57
N LYS A 204 -15.29 12.51 25.18
CA LYS A 204 -14.81 12.17 23.85
C LYS A 204 -13.73 11.11 23.94
N TYR A 205 -13.73 10.15 23.02
CA TYR A 205 -12.75 9.07 23.02
C TYR A 205 -11.74 9.24 21.90
N LEU A 206 -10.44 9.30 22.22
CA LEU A 206 -9.40 9.70 21.26
C LEU A 206 -9.22 8.73 20.08
N LYS A 207 -9.31 7.41 20.33
CA LYS A 207 -9.08 6.38 19.31
C LYS A 207 -10.18 6.37 18.23
N CYS A 208 -11.44 6.46 18.64
CA CYS A 208 -12.58 6.47 17.71
C CYS A 208 -13.05 7.87 17.32
N ASN A 209 -12.59 8.91 18.03
CA ASN A 209 -12.99 10.31 17.86
C ASN A 209 -14.52 10.51 17.98
N VAL A 210 -15.17 9.74 18.86
CA VAL A 210 -16.63 9.75 19.07
C VAL A 210 -16.98 10.28 20.46
N HIS A 211 -18.12 10.97 20.56
CA HIS A 211 -18.72 11.42 21.80
C HIS A 211 -19.72 10.39 22.32
N LEU A 212 -19.43 9.80 23.49
CA LEU A 212 -20.27 8.78 24.13
C LEU A 212 -20.48 9.12 25.61
N CYS A 213 -21.63 8.77 26.18
CA CYS A 213 -21.87 8.96 27.61
C CYS A 213 -21.06 7.96 28.44
N LEU A 214 -20.44 8.47 29.51
CA LEU A 214 -19.75 7.70 30.54
C LEU A 214 -20.21 8.18 31.92
N ASN A 215 -21.40 7.76 32.34
CA ASN A 215 -21.98 8.10 33.64
C ASN A 215 -22.61 6.85 34.28
N SER A 216 -22.89 6.90 35.58
CA SER A 216 -23.53 5.80 36.34
C SER A 216 -24.89 5.36 35.81
N ARG A 217 -25.57 6.20 35.02
CA ARG A 217 -26.89 5.90 34.41
C ARG A 217 -26.83 5.53 32.94
N LYS A 218 -25.73 5.83 32.24
CA LYS A 218 -25.62 5.72 30.77
C LYS A 218 -24.24 5.19 30.41
N HIS A 219 -24.18 3.91 30.06
CA HIS A 219 -22.97 3.19 29.64
C HIS A 219 -22.86 3.12 28.11
N CYS A 220 -23.00 4.25 27.43
CA CYS A 220 -23.05 4.28 25.96
C CYS A 220 -21.70 3.94 25.32
N PHE A 221 -20.59 4.12 26.04
CA PHE A 221 -19.28 3.69 25.57
C PHE A 221 -19.21 2.18 25.34
N THR A 222 -19.63 1.38 26.32
CA THR A 222 -19.56 -0.09 26.21
C THR A 222 -20.49 -0.58 25.11
N GLN A 223 -21.74 -0.15 25.10
CA GLN A 223 -22.74 -0.50 24.07
C GLN A 223 -22.23 -0.25 22.65
N TYR A 224 -21.67 0.93 22.39
CA TYR A 224 -21.16 1.33 21.08
C TYR A 224 -19.97 0.47 20.60
N HIS A 225 -19.17 -0.07 21.52
CA HIS A 225 -17.98 -0.86 21.20
C HIS A 225 -18.18 -2.38 21.30
N THR A 226 -19.23 -2.85 21.98
CA THR A 226 -19.54 -4.28 22.11
C THR A 226 -20.64 -4.76 21.15
N GLY A 227 -21.23 -3.87 20.35
CA GLY A 227 -22.20 -4.23 19.30
C GLY A 227 -23.46 -4.94 19.83
N LYS A 228 -23.87 -4.62 21.06
CA LYS A 228 -25.10 -5.11 21.69
C LYS A 228 -25.98 -3.94 22.06
#